data_AF-A0A423HZ62-F1
#
_entry.id   AF-A0A423HZ62-F1
#
_cell.length_a   1.000
_cell.length_b   1.000
_cell.length_c   1.000
_cell.angle_alpha   90.00
_cell.angle_beta   90.00
_cell.angle_gamma   90.00
#
_symmetry.space_group_name_H-M   'P 1'
#
loop_
_entity.id
_entity.type
_entity.pdbx_description
1 polymer ?
#
loop_
_entity_poly.entity_id
_entity_poly.type
_entity_poly.pdbx_seq_one_letter_code
_entity_poly.pdbx_strand_id
1 'polypeptide(L)'
;MTDDTIDTELDIEEELEEESEEPVSMSYDITSYPSDYTLSGLAQMWADGDIKIPSYQREFVWSIKQSSLLIDSFLCGLPVPPVFFYIDEKNRNLVIDGQQRILSIVFFMEGYFGKESTHGKRQVFRLSGLNKSSPYYNLKFSDLEESDQRKLKQSVLRAINIRQMAPIGESTSAYHIFERLNTGGTPLKPQEIRNCVFMGEFSEQLKQANNDPNWRKIIGRPLLDKHQKDTELLLRVFALTGTSDKYEKPMREFLNSAMKKNESANTAKVKNFFEAFPKATSLIIETLGEKPFHLRGPLNMSALDSVMCVTIEKIKTIKPTSISKSFSSLLKDERFQNSTSYNTTDAKTLQERFNVVREYL
;
A
#
# COMPACT_ATOMS: atom_id res chain seq x y z
N MET A 1 5.32 -35.26 4.95
CA MET A 1 4.16 -34.48 5.43
C MET A 1 4.21 -33.19 4.66
N THR A 2 3.21 -32.98 3.82
CA THR A 2 3.10 -31.83 2.93
C THR A 2 3.10 -30.55 3.76
N ASP A 3 3.93 -29.61 3.34
CA ASP A 3 3.94 -28.24 3.81
C ASP A 3 2.64 -27.61 3.31
N ASP A 4 1.55 -27.81 4.05
CA ASP A 4 0.29 -27.08 3.83
C ASP A 4 0.56 -25.62 4.19
N THR A 5 1.14 -24.88 3.24
CA THR A 5 1.10 -23.43 3.25
C THR A 5 -0.36 -23.04 3.35
N ILE A 6 -0.80 -22.63 4.55
CA ILE A 6 -2.12 -22.08 4.77
C ILE A 6 -2.25 -20.93 3.78
N ASP A 7 -3.09 -21.12 2.76
CA ASP A 7 -3.29 -20.12 1.73
C ASP A 7 -3.94 -18.88 2.36
N THR A 8 -3.12 -17.86 2.57
CA THR A 8 -3.53 -16.59 3.17
C THR A 8 -4.22 -15.67 2.17
N GLU A 9 -4.33 -16.04 0.89
CA GLU A 9 -4.86 -15.18 -0.16
C GLU A 9 -6.39 -15.24 -0.23
N LEU A 10 -7.05 -14.08 -0.26
CA LEU A 10 -8.50 -13.96 -0.39
C LEU A 10 -8.99 -14.44 -1.75
N ASP A 11 -9.85 -15.45 -1.69
CA ASP A 11 -10.56 -15.98 -2.84
C ASP A 11 -11.83 -15.16 -3.08
N ILE A 12 -11.91 -14.55 -4.25
CA ILE A 12 -12.93 -13.58 -4.63
C ILE A 12 -13.50 -14.04 -5.97
N GLU A 13 -14.81 -13.86 -6.14
CA GLU A 13 -15.49 -14.20 -7.40
C GLU A 13 -14.85 -13.38 -8.52
N GLU A 14 -14.25 -14.06 -9.51
CA GLU A 14 -13.74 -13.40 -10.70
C GLU A 14 -14.92 -12.71 -11.39
N GLU A 15 -14.84 -11.38 -11.49
CA GLU A 15 -15.86 -10.60 -12.17
C GLU A 15 -15.82 -11.00 -13.65
N LEU A 16 -16.98 -11.35 -14.25
CA LEU A 16 -17.08 -11.63 -15.69
C LEU A 16 -16.95 -10.30 -16.43
N GLU A 17 -15.71 -9.82 -16.55
CA GLU A 17 -15.38 -8.61 -17.27
C GLU A 17 -15.23 -8.93 -18.77
N GLU A 18 -15.90 -8.16 -19.62
CA GLU A 18 -15.40 -7.92 -20.98
C GLU A 18 -14.18 -7.00 -20.83
N GLU A 19 -13.05 -7.57 -20.40
CA GLU A 19 -11.87 -6.84 -19.95
C GLU A 19 -11.17 -6.18 -21.16
N SER A 20 -11.51 -4.93 -21.39
CA SER A 20 -10.47 -3.94 -21.65
C SER A 20 -10.53 -2.96 -20.49
N GLU A 21 -9.69 -3.16 -19.46
CA GLU A 21 -9.21 -2.02 -18.69
C GLU A 21 -8.49 -1.11 -19.68
N GLU A 22 -9.23 -0.29 -20.44
CA GLU A 22 -8.60 0.77 -21.21
C GLU A 22 -7.82 1.60 -20.19
N PRO A 23 -6.49 1.68 -20.32
CA PRO A 23 -5.68 2.40 -19.36
C PRO A 23 -6.19 3.83 -19.34
N VAL A 24 -6.72 4.24 -18.18
CA VAL A 24 -7.26 5.59 -18.05
C VAL A 24 -6.12 6.56 -18.34
N SER A 25 -6.33 7.37 -19.38
CA SER A 25 -5.46 8.45 -19.80
C SER A 25 -5.45 9.53 -18.71
N MET A 26 -4.71 9.29 -17.64
CA MET A 26 -4.39 10.33 -16.68
C MET A 26 -3.20 11.12 -17.19
N SER A 27 -3.45 12.39 -17.46
CA SER A 27 -2.40 13.36 -17.73
C SER A 27 -1.95 13.94 -16.40
N TYR A 28 -0.77 13.53 -15.95
CA TYR A 28 -0.09 14.19 -14.85
C TYR A 28 0.92 15.19 -15.41
N ASP A 29 0.97 16.37 -14.82
CA ASP A 29 2.13 17.23 -14.99
C ASP A 29 3.17 16.82 -13.93
N ILE A 30 4.25 16.19 -14.37
CA ILE A 30 5.31 15.66 -13.52
C ILE A 30 6.61 16.34 -13.91
N THR A 31 7.27 16.93 -12.92
CA THR A 31 8.63 17.43 -13.07
C THR A 31 9.59 16.37 -12.56
N SER A 32 10.66 16.14 -13.33
CA SER A 32 11.79 15.34 -12.88
C SER A 32 13.08 16.12 -13.05
N TYR A 33 13.94 16.08 -12.04
CA TYR A 33 15.23 16.76 -12.08
C TYR A 33 16.30 15.94 -11.35
N PRO A 34 17.55 15.95 -11.85
CA PRO A 34 18.64 15.28 -11.16
C PRO A 34 19.10 16.10 -9.95
N SER A 35 19.58 15.41 -8.92
CA SER A 35 20.32 16.01 -7.82
C SER A 35 21.45 15.09 -7.40
N ASP A 36 22.61 15.68 -7.19
CA ASP A 36 23.84 14.97 -6.87
C ASP A 36 24.12 15.15 -5.37
N TYR A 37 23.85 14.10 -4.58
CA TYR A 37 24.05 14.13 -3.13
C TYR A 37 25.38 13.49 -2.77
N THR A 38 26.15 14.16 -1.90
CA THR A 38 27.30 13.52 -1.25
C THR A 38 26.82 12.36 -0.38
N LEU A 39 27.63 11.31 -0.24
CA LEU A 39 27.25 10.17 0.60
C LEU A 39 27.05 10.59 2.05
N SER A 40 27.84 11.54 2.56
CA SER A 40 27.62 12.10 3.89
C SER A 40 26.32 12.90 3.98
N GLY A 41 25.95 13.61 2.91
CA GLY A 41 24.68 14.33 2.83
C GLY A 41 23.49 13.38 2.88
N LEU A 42 23.54 12.27 2.15
CA LEU A 42 22.50 11.23 2.21
C LEU A 42 22.38 10.59 3.59
N ALA A 43 23.52 10.29 4.24
CA ALA A 43 23.51 9.76 5.60
C ALA A 43 22.89 10.74 6.60
N GLN A 44 23.15 12.03 6.44
CA GLN A 44 22.55 13.09 7.27
C GLN A 44 21.05 13.21 7.02
N MET A 45 20.61 13.29 5.76
CA MET A 45 19.18 13.32 5.39
C MET A 45 18.42 12.10 5.93
N TRP A 46 19.07 10.93 5.97
CA TRP A 46 18.52 9.74 6.60
C TRP A 46 18.36 9.92 8.12
N ALA A 47 19.41 10.39 8.80
CA ALA A 47 19.40 10.63 10.24
C ALA A 47 18.35 11.68 10.67
N ASP A 48 18.17 12.73 9.87
CA ASP A 48 17.18 13.79 10.11
C ASP A 48 15.74 13.34 9.78
N GLY A 49 15.59 12.18 9.14
CA GLY A 49 14.30 11.60 8.78
C GLY A 49 13.68 12.20 7.52
N ASP A 50 14.44 12.94 6.71
CA ASP A 50 14.04 13.54 5.44
C ASP A 50 13.89 12.50 4.32
N ILE A 51 14.57 11.36 4.44
CA ILE A 51 14.39 10.19 3.57
C ILE A 51 13.43 9.22 4.26
N LYS A 52 12.36 8.84 3.57
CA LYS A 52 11.40 7.84 4.04
C LYS A 52 11.35 6.65 3.09
N ILE A 53 11.63 5.48 3.63
CA ILE A 53 11.36 4.21 2.97
C ILE A 53 9.92 3.83 3.28
N PRO A 54 9.06 3.65 2.26
CA PRO A 54 7.70 3.26 2.53
C PRO A 54 7.56 1.83 3.05
N SER A 55 6.55 1.55 3.88
CA SER A 55 6.45 0.31 4.70
C SER A 55 6.31 -0.99 3.91
N TYR A 56 5.44 -1.00 2.91
CA TYR A 56 5.81 -1.34 1.55
C TYR A 56 7.05 -2.15 1.21
N GLN A 57 8.12 -1.39 1.00
CA GLN A 57 9.27 -1.88 0.28
C GLN A 57 9.82 -3.05 1.07
N ARG A 58 10.23 -4.09 0.33
CA ARG A 58 10.87 -5.25 0.94
C ARG A 58 11.89 -4.76 1.96
N GLU A 59 11.95 -5.45 3.09
CA GLU A 59 13.01 -5.21 4.07
C GLU A 59 14.36 -5.18 3.37
N PHE A 60 15.33 -4.55 4.01
CA PHE A 60 16.67 -4.53 3.46
C PHE A 60 17.19 -5.97 3.29
N VAL A 61 17.38 -6.41 2.05
CA VAL A 61 17.69 -7.82 1.70
C VAL A 61 19.12 -8.00 1.18
N TRP A 62 19.83 -6.92 0.90
CA TRP A 62 21.23 -7.05 0.51
C TRP A 62 22.05 -7.65 1.65
N SER A 63 22.87 -8.65 1.31
CA SER A 63 23.89 -9.17 2.22
C SER A 63 25.00 -8.15 2.44
N ILE A 64 25.74 -8.28 3.55
CA ILE A 64 26.91 -7.42 3.83
C ILE A 64 27.91 -7.44 2.68
N LYS A 65 28.03 -8.56 1.95
CA LYS A 65 28.86 -8.69 0.75
C LYS A 65 28.39 -7.80 -0.40
N GLN A 66 27.09 -7.79 -0.70
CA GLN A 66 26.54 -6.92 -1.76
C GLN A 66 26.71 -5.44 -1.40
N SER A 67 26.43 -5.07 -0.16
CA SER A 67 26.67 -3.72 0.35
C SER A 67 28.14 -3.33 0.32
N SER A 68 29.04 -4.26 0.63
CA SER A 68 30.49 -4.03 0.57
C SER A 68 30.97 -3.73 -0.84
N LEU A 69 30.46 -4.45 -1.86
CA LEU A 69 30.81 -4.20 -3.26
C LEU A 69 30.32 -2.81 -3.73
N LEU A 70 29.18 -2.34 -3.22
CA LEU A 70 28.73 -0.96 -3.48
C LEU A 70 29.70 0.06 -2.89
N ILE A 71 30.11 -0.11 -1.63
CA ILE A 71 31.06 0.81 -0.98
C ILE A 71 32.40 0.80 -1.72
N ASP A 72 32.89 -0.39 -2.09
CA ASP A 72 34.11 -0.56 -2.89
C ASP A 72 34.00 0.14 -4.25
N SER A 73 32.83 0.13 -4.88
CA SER A 73 32.58 0.87 -6.13
C SER A 73 32.81 2.37 -5.94
N PHE A 74 32.32 2.97 -4.85
CA PHE A 74 32.59 4.39 -4.56
C PHE A 74 34.07 4.65 -4.23
N LEU A 75 34.71 3.78 -3.44
CA LEU A 75 36.14 3.89 -3.13
C LEU A 75 37.01 3.76 -4.38
N CYS A 76 36.56 3.01 -5.39
CA CYS A 76 37.24 2.84 -6.67
C CYS A 76 36.85 3.92 -7.70
N GLY A 77 35.82 4.72 -7.45
CA GLY A 77 35.31 5.71 -8.41
C GLY A 77 34.53 5.10 -9.59
N LEU A 78 33.97 3.90 -9.41
CA LEU A 78 33.13 3.25 -10.40
C LEU A 78 31.73 3.90 -10.44
N PRO A 79 31.07 3.93 -11.60
CA PRO A 79 29.73 4.51 -11.72
C PRO A 79 28.71 3.65 -10.93
N VAL A 80 27.86 4.33 -10.16
CA VAL A 80 26.76 3.73 -9.42
C VAL A 80 25.43 4.22 -10.01
N PRO A 81 24.46 3.35 -10.31
CA PRO A 81 23.17 3.76 -10.86
C PRO A 81 22.44 4.75 -9.94
N PRO A 82 21.61 5.66 -10.49
CA PRO A 82 20.92 6.66 -9.70
C PRO A 82 19.79 6.06 -8.85
N VAL A 83 19.44 6.73 -7.77
CA VAL A 83 18.25 6.43 -6.95
C VAL A 83 17.08 7.31 -7.38
N PHE A 84 15.86 6.94 -7.03
CA PHE A 84 14.66 7.70 -7.38
C PHE A 84 13.92 8.13 -6.13
N PHE A 85 13.65 9.43 -6.01
CA PHE A 85 12.84 9.99 -4.94
C PHE A 85 11.55 10.58 -5.50
N TYR A 86 10.42 10.27 -4.87
CA TYR A 86 9.22 11.09 -4.98
C TYR A 86 9.26 12.16 -3.90
N ILE A 87 9.21 13.42 -4.29
CA ILE A 87 9.19 14.54 -3.36
C ILE A 87 7.75 14.87 -3.02
N ASP A 88 7.35 14.55 -1.80
CA ASP A 88 5.98 14.78 -1.35
C ASP A 88 5.69 16.26 -1.06
N GLU A 89 4.44 16.57 -0.75
CA GLU A 89 3.97 17.94 -0.43
C GLU A 89 4.66 18.55 0.80
N LYS A 90 5.24 17.73 1.68
CA LYS A 90 6.00 18.14 2.86
C LYS A 90 7.51 18.22 2.57
N ASN A 91 7.92 18.12 1.31
CA ASN A 91 9.31 18.08 0.84
C ASN A 91 10.12 16.89 1.40
N ARG A 92 9.47 15.80 1.80
CA ARG A 92 10.16 14.56 2.19
C ARG A 92 10.51 13.75 0.94
N ASN A 93 11.63 13.05 1.01
CA ASN A 93 12.14 12.20 -0.07
C ASN A 93 11.62 10.78 0.14
N LEU A 94 10.53 10.42 -0.53
CA LEU A 94 10.01 9.04 -0.52
C LEU A 94 10.83 8.20 -1.49
N VAL A 95 11.46 7.12 -1.01
CA VAL A 95 12.27 6.24 -1.85
C VAL A 95 11.38 5.46 -2.82
N ILE A 96 11.55 5.68 -4.13
CA ILE A 96 10.92 4.86 -5.18
C ILE A 96 11.79 3.67 -5.55
N ASP A 97 13.06 3.92 -5.82
CA ASP A 97 14.07 2.92 -6.14
C ASP A 97 15.41 3.32 -5.50
N GLY A 98 16.24 2.32 -5.20
CA GLY A 98 17.57 2.54 -4.63
C GLY A 98 17.67 2.39 -3.11
N GLN A 99 16.60 1.92 -2.46
CA GLN A 99 16.56 1.62 -1.02
C GLN A 99 17.80 0.87 -0.52
N GLN A 100 18.19 -0.21 -1.21
CA GLN A 100 19.32 -1.06 -0.82
C GLN A 100 20.67 -0.32 -0.93
N ARG A 101 20.80 0.61 -1.89
CA ARG A 101 21.99 1.44 -2.05
C ARG A 101 22.09 2.48 -0.93
N ILE A 102 21.00 3.21 -0.69
CA ILE A 102 20.92 4.24 0.36
C ILE A 102 21.24 3.64 1.73
N LEU A 103 20.57 2.53 2.10
CA LEU A 103 20.79 1.90 3.39
C LEU A 103 22.19 1.31 3.54
N SER A 104 22.77 0.76 2.47
CA SER A 104 24.16 0.26 2.52
C SER A 104 25.17 1.38 2.84
N ILE A 105 24.95 2.57 2.27
CA ILE A 105 25.78 3.76 2.54
C ILE A 105 25.62 4.18 4.01
N VAL A 106 24.37 4.34 4.46
CA VAL A 106 24.04 4.70 5.84
C VAL A 106 24.68 3.73 6.83
N PHE A 107 24.45 2.43 6.67
CA PHE A 107 24.97 1.40 7.55
C PHE A 107 26.50 1.38 7.62
N PHE A 108 27.19 1.57 6.49
CA PHE A 108 28.65 1.60 6.49
C PHE A 108 29.19 2.82 7.24
N MET A 109 28.60 4.00 7.01
CA MET A 109 28.98 5.23 7.70
C MET A 109 28.68 5.19 9.21
N GLU A 110 27.57 4.57 9.61
CA GLU A 110 27.26 4.30 11.02
C GLU A 110 28.20 3.25 11.66
N GLY A 111 28.86 2.43 10.84
CA GLY A 111 29.75 1.35 11.28
C GLY A 111 29.03 0.03 11.62
N TYR A 112 27.71 -0.04 11.46
CA TYR A 112 26.89 -1.19 11.81
C TYR A 112 25.95 -1.58 10.67
N PHE A 113 25.90 -2.87 10.38
CA PHE A 113 25.12 -3.44 9.30
C PHE A 113 23.73 -3.87 9.77
N GLY A 114 22.70 -3.43 9.02
CA GLY A 114 21.31 -3.81 9.26
C GLY A 114 20.70 -3.19 10.53
N LYS A 115 19.46 -3.61 10.80
CA LYS A 115 18.70 -3.25 12.01
C LYS A 115 19.23 -4.02 13.23
N GLU A 116 18.95 -3.51 14.41
CA GLU A 116 19.26 -4.17 15.67
C GLU A 116 18.51 -5.50 15.81
N SER A 117 19.22 -6.55 16.20
CA SER A 117 18.64 -7.86 16.51
C SER A 117 17.67 -7.76 17.70
N THR A 118 16.76 -8.72 17.83
CA THR A 118 15.90 -8.91 19.01
C THR A 118 16.66 -8.96 20.34
N HIS A 119 17.96 -9.24 20.31
CA HIS A 119 18.85 -9.28 21.48
C HIS A 119 19.68 -8.00 21.67
N GLY A 120 19.36 -6.90 21.00
CA GLY A 120 20.05 -5.62 21.17
C GLY A 120 21.46 -5.58 20.55
N LYS A 121 21.73 -6.40 19.53
CA LYS A 121 23.04 -6.48 18.87
C LYS A 121 22.94 -6.11 17.40
N ARG A 122 23.86 -5.27 16.91
CA ARG A 122 24.07 -5.01 15.47
C ARG A 122 25.38 -5.64 15.01
N GLN A 123 25.37 -6.21 13.81
CA GLN A 123 26.59 -6.71 13.18
C GLN A 123 27.49 -5.51 12.84
N VAL A 124 28.78 -5.57 13.15
CA VAL A 124 29.72 -4.53 12.73
C VAL A 124 29.91 -4.61 11.22
N PHE A 125 29.80 -3.48 10.52
CA PHE A 125 29.97 -3.44 9.08
C PHE A 125 31.46 -3.40 8.73
N ARG A 126 32.00 -4.56 8.35
CA ARG A 126 33.31 -4.71 7.72
C ARG A 126 33.15 -5.03 6.24
N LEU A 127 33.95 -4.39 5.39
CA LEU A 127 33.95 -4.65 3.96
C LEU A 127 34.35 -6.10 3.68
N SER A 128 33.47 -6.84 3.02
CA SER A 128 33.60 -8.28 2.80
C SER A 128 33.31 -8.66 1.36
N GLY A 129 33.81 -9.82 0.94
CA GLY A 129 33.68 -10.31 -0.44
C GLY A 129 34.47 -9.53 -1.48
N LEU A 130 35.34 -8.60 -1.05
CA LEU A 130 36.40 -8.02 -1.87
C LEU A 130 37.53 -9.04 -2.06
N ASN A 131 38.39 -8.80 -3.04
CA ASN A 131 39.65 -9.54 -3.14
C ASN A 131 40.47 -9.31 -1.86
N LYS A 132 41.11 -10.37 -1.33
CA LYS A 132 41.97 -10.27 -0.14
C LYS A 132 43.15 -9.32 -0.31
N SER A 133 43.56 -9.03 -1.55
CA SER A 133 44.59 -8.04 -1.85
C SER A 133 44.07 -6.60 -1.90
N SER A 134 42.75 -6.38 -1.77
CA SER A 134 42.18 -5.04 -1.72
C SER A 134 42.65 -4.33 -0.45
N PRO A 135 43.10 -3.07 -0.52
CA PRO A 135 43.48 -2.29 0.66
C PRO A 135 42.30 -2.07 1.62
N TYR A 136 41.06 -2.24 1.14
CA TYR A 136 39.85 -2.04 1.93
C TYR A 136 39.28 -3.33 2.53
N TYR A 137 39.89 -4.48 2.25
CA TYR A 137 39.38 -5.77 2.72
C TYR A 137 39.28 -5.80 4.25
N ASN A 138 38.09 -6.16 4.76
CA ASN A 138 37.77 -6.31 6.18
C ASN A 138 37.84 -5.02 7.03
N LEU A 139 37.97 -3.85 6.40
CA LEU A 139 37.96 -2.56 7.10
C LEU A 139 36.54 -2.08 7.40
N LYS A 140 36.36 -1.40 8.53
CA LYS A 140 35.19 -0.55 8.82
C LYS A 140 35.44 0.85 8.27
N PHE A 141 34.40 1.68 8.26
CA PHE A 141 34.54 3.09 7.92
C PHE A 141 35.62 3.83 8.75
N SER A 142 35.65 3.58 10.06
CA SER A 142 36.63 4.15 10.98
C SER A 142 38.07 3.64 10.78
N ASP A 143 38.20 2.46 10.15
CA ASP A 143 39.48 1.79 9.93
C ASP A 143 40.12 2.26 8.60
N LEU A 144 39.39 3.01 7.77
CA LEU A 144 39.90 3.59 6.53
C LEU A 144 40.87 4.74 6.82
N GLU A 145 41.86 4.91 5.95
CA GLU A 145 42.71 6.11 5.94
C GLU A 145 41.85 7.38 5.82
N GLU A 146 42.28 8.48 6.44
CA GLU A 146 41.48 9.70 6.45
C GLU A 146 41.17 10.23 5.04
N SER A 147 42.11 10.04 4.10
CA SER A 147 41.89 10.40 2.70
C SER A 147 40.74 9.61 2.08
N ASP A 148 40.62 8.32 2.39
CA ASP A 148 39.57 7.45 1.87
C ASP A 148 38.22 7.71 2.56
N GLN A 149 38.24 8.01 3.86
CA GLN A 149 37.04 8.51 4.55
C GLN A 149 36.53 9.80 3.91
N ARG A 150 37.43 10.76 3.63
CA ARG A 150 37.07 12.02 2.94
C ARG A 150 36.56 11.74 1.53
N LYS A 151 37.24 10.87 0.77
CA LYS A 151 36.81 10.46 -0.57
C LYS A 151 35.40 9.86 -0.55
N LEU A 152 35.13 8.93 0.36
CA LEU A 152 33.82 8.29 0.45
C LEU A 152 32.73 9.29 0.86
N LYS A 153 32.98 10.13 1.88
CA LYS A 153 32.02 11.17 2.31
C LYS A 153 31.65 12.11 1.16
N GLN A 154 32.63 12.51 0.35
CA GLN A 154 32.46 13.44 -0.78
C GLN A 154 32.03 12.76 -2.09
N SER A 155 32.04 11.43 -2.15
CA SER A 155 31.51 10.71 -3.31
C SER A 155 30.04 11.02 -3.48
N VAL A 156 29.58 11.00 -4.73
CA VAL A 156 28.22 11.43 -5.07
C VAL A 156 27.39 10.23 -5.50
N LEU A 157 26.18 10.13 -4.96
CA LEU A 157 25.11 9.30 -5.50
C LEU A 157 24.05 10.20 -6.13
N ARG A 158 23.84 10.03 -7.44
CA ARG A 158 22.81 10.75 -8.17
C ARG A 158 21.43 10.27 -7.76
N ALA A 159 20.52 11.21 -7.53
CA ALA A 159 19.10 10.98 -7.37
C ALA A 159 18.32 11.63 -8.52
N ILE A 160 17.25 10.98 -8.98
CA ILE A 160 16.23 11.59 -9.82
C ILE A 160 15.05 11.92 -8.92
N ASN A 161 14.83 13.22 -8.71
CA ASN A 161 13.73 13.73 -7.91
C ASN A 161 12.52 13.93 -8.80
N ILE A 162 11.39 13.37 -8.38
CA ILE A 162 10.13 13.39 -9.11
C ILE A 162 9.09 14.11 -8.25
N ARG A 163 8.41 15.10 -8.84
CA ARG A 163 7.34 15.84 -8.17
C ARG A 163 6.16 16.00 -9.10
N GLN A 164 4.96 15.77 -8.58
CA GLN A 164 3.73 16.11 -9.29
C GLN A 164 3.43 17.60 -9.16
N MET A 165 3.19 18.25 -10.30
CA MET A 165 2.77 19.65 -10.38
C MET A 165 1.26 19.77 -10.54
N ALA A 166 0.62 18.86 -11.28
CA ALA A 166 -0.84 18.83 -11.46
C ALA A 166 -1.38 17.39 -11.56
N PRO A 167 -2.60 17.12 -11.03
CA PRO A 167 -3.41 18.00 -10.17
C PRO A 167 -2.71 18.34 -8.83
N ILE A 168 -2.89 19.58 -8.36
CA ILE A 168 -2.25 20.07 -7.12
C ILE A 168 -2.94 19.42 -5.91
N GLY A 169 -2.17 18.92 -4.95
CA GLY A 169 -2.71 18.34 -3.71
C GLY A 169 -3.15 16.87 -3.85
N GLU A 170 -3.03 16.29 -5.04
CA GLU A 170 -3.36 14.91 -5.32
C GLU A 170 -2.06 14.16 -5.61
N SER A 171 -1.33 13.64 -4.62
CA SER A 171 -0.07 12.90 -4.86
C SER A 171 -0.26 11.51 -5.51
N THR A 172 -1.27 11.34 -6.36
CA THR A 172 -1.68 10.06 -6.96
C THR A 172 -0.72 9.58 -8.05
N SER A 173 0.03 10.46 -8.74
CA SER A 173 1.05 10.03 -9.72
C SER A 173 2.15 9.18 -9.09
N ALA A 174 2.45 9.41 -7.80
CA ALA A 174 3.41 8.58 -7.07
C ALA A 174 3.02 7.12 -7.20
N TYR A 175 1.75 6.78 -6.97
CA TYR A 175 1.23 5.42 -7.11
C TYR A 175 1.65 4.79 -8.44
N HIS A 176 1.45 5.49 -9.55
CA HIS A 176 1.78 4.97 -10.88
C HIS A 176 3.27 4.90 -11.17
N ILE A 177 4.03 5.89 -10.70
CA ILE A 177 5.48 5.88 -10.83
C ILE A 177 6.05 4.68 -10.07
N PHE A 178 5.57 4.46 -8.84
CA PHE A 178 5.92 3.31 -8.03
C PHE A 178 5.52 2.00 -8.72
N GLU A 179 4.27 1.88 -9.19
CA GLU A 179 3.76 0.70 -9.88
C GLU A 179 4.64 0.33 -11.09
N ARG A 180 4.98 1.30 -11.94
CA ARG A 180 5.75 1.07 -13.18
C ARG A 180 7.23 0.82 -12.92
N LEU A 181 7.85 1.52 -11.97
CA LEU A 181 9.28 1.34 -11.67
C LEU A 181 9.55 0.04 -10.88
N ASN A 182 8.58 -0.47 -10.11
CA ASN A 182 8.74 -1.72 -9.36
C ASN A 182 8.43 -2.99 -10.18
N THR A 183 8.17 -2.87 -11.49
CA THR A 183 7.85 -4.01 -12.38
C THR A 183 9.00 -5.00 -12.60
N GLY A 184 10.24 -4.62 -12.31
CA GLY A 184 11.41 -5.50 -12.46
C GLY A 184 11.58 -6.56 -11.34
N GLY A 185 10.79 -6.49 -10.27
CA GLY A 185 10.78 -7.44 -9.15
C GLY A 185 9.43 -8.15 -9.00
N THR A 186 9.13 -8.70 -7.81
CA THR A 186 7.77 -9.15 -7.48
C THR A 186 6.87 -7.91 -7.39
N PRO A 187 5.88 -7.73 -8.30
CA PRO A 187 5.05 -6.55 -8.29
C PRO A 187 4.22 -6.48 -7.02
N LEU A 188 4.11 -5.28 -6.45
CA LEU A 188 3.24 -5.02 -5.31
C LEU A 188 1.78 -4.96 -5.77
N LYS A 189 0.87 -5.46 -4.94
CA LYS A 189 -0.57 -5.34 -5.21
C LYS A 189 -1.07 -3.91 -4.92
N PRO A 190 -2.22 -3.50 -5.50
CA PRO A 190 -2.67 -2.10 -5.42
C PRO A 190 -2.76 -1.55 -3.99
N GLN A 191 -3.35 -2.29 -3.04
CA GLN A 191 -3.44 -1.82 -1.67
C GLN A 191 -2.09 -1.72 -0.95
N GLU A 192 -1.15 -2.60 -1.28
CA GLU A 192 0.22 -2.46 -0.82
C GLU A 192 0.74 -1.10 -1.29
N ILE A 193 0.65 -0.79 -2.59
CA ILE A 193 1.10 0.50 -3.15
C ILE A 193 0.46 1.69 -2.43
N ARG A 194 -0.87 1.66 -2.21
CA ARG A 194 -1.59 2.75 -1.52
C ARG A 194 -1.08 3.03 -0.12
N ASN A 195 -0.77 1.99 0.67
CA ASN A 195 -0.34 2.12 2.06
C ASN A 195 1.01 2.80 2.27
N CYS A 196 1.68 3.15 1.19
CA CYS A 196 3.00 3.77 1.17
C CYS A 196 2.99 5.14 0.54
N VAL A 197 2.17 5.29 -0.50
CA VAL A 197 1.99 6.58 -1.15
C VAL A 197 1.15 7.49 -0.27
N PHE A 198 0.10 6.94 0.32
CA PHE A 198 -0.86 7.68 1.16
C PHE A 198 -0.61 7.34 2.63
N MET A 199 0.44 7.94 3.20
CA MET A 199 0.87 7.70 4.57
C MET A 199 0.07 8.57 5.55
N GLY A 200 -0.69 7.96 6.45
CA GLY A 200 -1.37 8.71 7.50
C GLY A 200 -2.23 7.87 8.44
N GLU A 201 -2.85 8.56 9.40
CA GLU A 201 -3.69 7.94 10.43
C GLU A 201 -4.86 7.14 9.82
N PHE A 202 -5.32 7.50 8.63
CA PHE A 202 -6.43 6.80 7.99
C PHE A 202 -6.05 5.39 7.51
N SER A 203 -4.85 5.19 6.96
CA SER A 203 -4.35 3.85 6.61
C SER A 203 -4.26 2.97 7.86
N GLU A 204 -3.85 3.55 8.99
CA GLU A 204 -3.78 2.83 10.27
C GLU A 204 -5.17 2.46 10.81
N GLN A 205 -6.15 3.36 10.72
CA GLN A 205 -7.53 3.04 11.10
C GLN A 205 -8.14 1.94 10.23
N LEU A 206 -7.86 1.91 8.92
CA LEU A 206 -8.27 0.80 8.04
C LEU A 206 -7.66 -0.53 8.51
N LYS A 207 -6.36 -0.57 8.82
CA LYS A 207 -5.71 -1.78 9.34
C LYS A 207 -6.32 -2.25 10.66
N GLN A 208 -6.59 -1.32 11.57
CA GLN A 208 -7.21 -1.65 12.86
C GLN A 208 -8.62 -2.19 12.69
N ALA A 209 -9.46 -1.53 11.87
CA ALA A 209 -10.81 -2.00 11.59
C ALA A 209 -10.84 -3.34 10.81
N ASN A 210 -9.82 -3.63 10.01
CA ASN A 210 -9.70 -4.93 9.34
C ASN A 210 -9.48 -6.11 10.32
N ASN A 211 -9.11 -5.83 11.58
CA ASN A 211 -9.03 -6.83 12.64
C ASN A 211 -10.37 -7.08 13.36
N ASP A 212 -11.46 -6.39 12.99
CA ASP A 212 -12.78 -6.61 13.57
C ASP A 212 -13.23 -8.08 13.41
N PRO A 213 -13.54 -8.82 14.49
CA PRO A 213 -13.87 -10.24 14.39
C PRO A 213 -15.10 -10.53 13.53
N ASN A 214 -16.08 -9.64 13.51
CA ASN A 214 -17.28 -9.80 12.69
C ASN A 214 -16.96 -9.53 11.21
N TRP A 215 -16.14 -8.53 10.91
CA TRP A 215 -15.59 -8.33 9.56
C TRP A 215 -14.88 -9.58 9.05
N ARG A 216 -13.98 -10.17 9.85
CA ARG A 216 -13.26 -11.41 9.49
C ARG A 216 -14.21 -12.56 9.12
N LYS A 217 -15.30 -12.70 9.87
CA LYS A 217 -16.37 -13.68 9.61
C LYS A 217 -17.19 -13.36 8.35
N ILE A 218 -17.48 -12.09 8.10
CA ILE A 218 -18.20 -11.64 6.90
C ILE A 218 -17.41 -11.98 5.63
N ILE A 219 -16.13 -11.62 5.59
CA ILE A 219 -15.26 -11.92 4.44
C ILE A 219 -14.79 -13.38 4.42
N GLY A 220 -15.08 -14.15 5.48
CA GLY A 220 -14.81 -15.58 5.52
C GLY A 220 -13.36 -15.97 5.71
N ARG A 221 -12.52 -15.08 6.26
CA ARG A 221 -11.09 -15.29 6.43
C ARG A 221 -10.67 -14.94 7.86
N PRO A 222 -10.13 -15.87 8.66
CA PRO A 222 -9.69 -15.54 10.03
C PRO A 222 -8.33 -14.83 10.08
N LEU A 223 -7.42 -15.15 9.15
CA LEU A 223 -6.07 -14.58 9.09
C LEU A 223 -6.00 -13.42 8.09
N LEU A 224 -5.20 -12.40 8.41
CA LEU A 224 -4.97 -11.24 7.54
C LEU A 224 -4.35 -11.67 6.20
N ASP A 225 -4.80 -11.03 5.13
CA ASP A 225 -4.30 -11.29 3.79
C ASP A 225 -2.89 -10.68 3.61
N LYS A 226 -1.95 -11.50 3.12
CA LYS A 226 -0.55 -11.10 2.90
C LYS A 226 -0.39 -9.89 1.98
N HIS A 227 -1.30 -9.73 1.01
CA HIS A 227 -1.33 -8.64 0.03
C HIS A 227 -2.35 -7.56 0.39
N GLN A 228 -2.94 -7.64 1.59
CA GLN A 228 -3.88 -6.65 2.13
C GLN A 228 -5.13 -6.46 1.26
N LYS A 229 -5.56 -7.50 0.53
CA LYS A 229 -6.78 -7.47 -0.27
C LYS A 229 -8.02 -7.25 0.62
N ASP A 230 -8.02 -7.78 1.84
CA ASP A 230 -9.04 -7.52 2.86
C ASP A 230 -9.16 -6.04 3.24
N THR A 231 -8.02 -5.38 3.36
CA THR A 231 -7.93 -3.95 3.67
C THR A 231 -8.43 -3.13 2.48
N GLU A 232 -8.19 -3.58 1.25
CA GLU A 232 -8.77 -2.97 0.05
C GLU A 232 -10.31 -3.08 0.03
N LEU A 233 -10.87 -4.24 0.38
CA LEU A 233 -12.32 -4.41 0.48
C LEU A 233 -12.93 -3.43 1.49
N LEU A 234 -12.30 -3.27 2.65
CA LEU A 234 -12.73 -2.28 3.64
C LEU A 234 -12.61 -0.84 3.11
N LEU A 235 -11.53 -0.52 2.39
CA LEU A 235 -11.34 0.77 1.74
C LEU A 235 -12.42 1.02 0.68
N ARG A 236 -12.85 0.00 -0.09
CA ARG A 236 -13.96 0.10 -1.05
C ARG A 236 -15.27 0.45 -0.35
N VAL A 237 -15.61 -0.29 0.71
CA VAL A 237 -16.80 0.00 1.53
C VAL A 237 -16.75 1.43 2.07
N PHE A 238 -15.61 1.88 2.61
CA PHE A 238 -15.44 3.26 3.06
C PHE A 238 -15.61 4.28 1.91
N ALA A 239 -14.93 4.06 0.79
CA ALA A 239 -14.90 4.97 -0.33
C ALA A 239 -16.29 5.16 -0.95
N LEU A 240 -17.08 4.09 -1.03
CA LEU A 240 -18.43 4.10 -1.60
C LEU A 240 -19.50 4.60 -0.61
N THR A 241 -19.32 4.41 0.71
CA THR A 241 -20.29 4.86 1.72
C THR A 241 -20.57 6.36 1.61
N GLY A 242 -21.82 6.73 1.35
CA GLY A 242 -22.29 8.11 1.19
C GLY A 242 -21.78 8.84 -0.07
N THR A 243 -21.12 8.13 -0.98
CA THR A 243 -20.54 8.70 -2.22
C THR A 243 -20.63 7.75 -3.43
N SER A 244 -21.46 6.71 -3.37
CA SER A 244 -21.65 5.74 -4.46
C SER A 244 -22.17 6.39 -5.76
N ASP A 245 -22.93 7.48 -5.64
CA ASP A 245 -23.45 8.31 -6.73
C ASP A 245 -22.35 9.09 -7.47
N LYS A 246 -21.22 9.34 -6.80
CA LYS A 246 -20.05 10.07 -7.33
C LYS A 246 -18.95 9.15 -7.83
N TYR A 247 -19.19 7.85 -7.84
CA TYR A 247 -18.23 6.89 -8.35
C TYR A 247 -18.07 7.04 -9.86
N GLU A 248 -16.83 7.16 -10.29
CA GLU A 248 -16.43 7.12 -11.70
C GLU A 248 -15.34 6.07 -11.85
N LYS A 249 -15.39 5.31 -12.95
CA LYS A 249 -14.35 4.34 -13.27
C LYS A 249 -13.02 5.05 -13.58
N PRO A 250 -11.88 4.49 -13.19
CA PRO A 250 -11.70 3.13 -12.68
C PRO A 250 -11.70 3.11 -11.14
N MET A 251 -12.15 2.00 -10.55
CA MET A 251 -12.16 1.82 -9.09
C MET A 251 -10.81 2.09 -8.45
N ARG A 252 -9.73 1.69 -9.11
CA ARG A 252 -8.36 1.91 -8.62
C ARG A 252 -8.10 3.39 -8.28
N GLU A 253 -8.49 4.32 -9.15
CA GLU A 253 -8.32 5.77 -8.91
C GLU A 253 -9.31 6.34 -7.90
N PHE A 254 -10.54 5.82 -7.88
CA PHE A 254 -11.52 6.18 -6.88
C PHE A 254 -10.99 5.88 -5.46
N LEU A 255 -10.35 4.72 -5.26
CA LEU A 255 -9.73 4.35 -4.00
C LEU A 255 -8.46 5.16 -3.69
N ASN A 256 -7.61 5.45 -4.68
CA ASN A 256 -6.44 6.32 -4.51
C ASN A 256 -6.85 7.71 -4.02
N SER A 257 -7.89 8.28 -4.63
CA SER A 257 -8.45 9.57 -4.26
C SER A 257 -9.04 9.55 -2.85
N ALA A 258 -9.74 8.47 -2.47
CA ALA A 258 -10.27 8.29 -1.12
C ALA A 258 -9.15 8.24 -0.06
N MET A 259 -8.05 7.54 -0.33
CA MET A 259 -6.88 7.48 0.56
C MET A 259 -6.26 8.87 0.76
N LYS A 260 -5.97 9.61 -0.32
CA LYS A 260 -5.36 10.93 -0.23
C LYS A 260 -6.27 11.94 0.49
N LYS A 261 -7.55 11.99 0.13
CA LYS A 261 -8.52 12.95 0.71
C LYS A 261 -8.70 12.78 2.22
N ASN A 262 -8.49 11.57 2.73
CA ASN A 262 -8.72 11.24 4.13
C ASN A 262 -7.43 10.94 4.91
N GLU A 263 -6.25 11.23 4.36
CA GLU A 263 -4.93 10.87 4.90
C GLU A 263 -4.77 11.15 6.41
N SER A 264 -5.26 12.30 6.89
CA SER A 264 -5.19 12.74 8.30
C SER A 264 -6.27 12.16 9.22
N ALA A 265 -7.16 11.31 8.73
CA ALA A 265 -8.28 10.70 9.47
C ALA A 265 -9.22 11.67 10.22
N ASN A 266 -9.20 12.96 9.91
CA ASN A 266 -9.91 13.98 10.69
C ASN A 266 -11.32 14.32 10.17
N THR A 267 -11.69 13.82 8.98
CA THR A 267 -12.94 14.17 8.33
C THR A 267 -14.15 13.59 9.07
N ALA A 268 -15.31 14.26 8.98
CA ALA A 268 -16.54 13.74 9.55
C ALA A 268 -16.93 12.37 8.95
N LYS A 269 -16.63 12.15 7.66
CA LYS A 269 -16.84 10.86 6.99
C LYS A 269 -16.05 9.75 7.67
N VAL A 270 -14.76 9.96 7.93
CA VAL A 270 -13.89 8.99 8.63
C VAL A 270 -14.44 8.65 10.01
N LYS A 271 -14.72 9.66 10.83
CA LYS A 271 -15.23 9.46 12.19
C LYS A 271 -16.55 8.69 12.20
N ASN A 272 -17.51 9.12 11.39
CA ASN A 272 -18.82 8.48 11.31
C ASN A 272 -18.73 7.03 10.80
N PHE A 273 -17.86 6.78 9.81
CA PHE A 273 -17.68 5.45 9.26
C PHE A 273 -17.13 4.48 10.31
N PHE A 274 -16.01 4.83 10.97
CA PHE A 274 -15.40 3.94 11.96
C PHE A 274 -16.22 3.80 13.25
N GLU A 275 -17.11 4.75 13.57
CA GLU A 275 -18.10 4.58 14.64
C GLU A 275 -19.24 3.61 14.25
N ALA A 276 -19.65 3.62 12.98
CA ALA A 276 -20.75 2.83 12.46
C ALA A 276 -20.33 1.41 12.05
N PHE A 277 -19.11 1.25 11.55
CA PHE A 277 -18.58 0.01 11.00
C PHE A 277 -18.72 -1.21 11.93
N PRO A 278 -18.20 -1.20 13.18
CA PRO A 278 -18.32 -2.37 14.06
C PRO A 278 -19.78 -2.70 14.44
N LYS A 279 -20.66 -1.69 14.48
CA LYS A 279 -22.09 -1.88 14.71
C LYS A 279 -22.74 -2.57 13.51
N ALA A 280 -22.37 -2.16 12.29
CA ALA A 280 -22.85 -2.75 11.05
C ALA A 280 -22.35 -4.18 10.86
N THR A 281 -21.07 -4.47 11.15
CA THR A 281 -20.54 -5.85 11.05
C THR A 281 -21.21 -6.78 12.07
N SER A 282 -21.43 -6.33 13.32
CA SER A 282 -22.18 -7.09 14.32
C SER A 282 -23.60 -7.38 13.85
N LEU A 283 -24.31 -6.36 13.36
CA LEU A 283 -25.68 -6.50 12.87
C LEU A 283 -25.79 -7.50 11.71
N ILE A 284 -24.86 -7.46 10.76
CA ILE A 284 -24.82 -8.40 9.63
C ILE A 284 -24.57 -9.83 10.14
N ILE A 285 -23.62 -10.04 11.05
CA ILE A 285 -23.36 -11.38 11.61
C ILE A 285 -24.56 -11.90 12.40
N GLU A 286 -25.19 -11.07 13.23
CA GLU A 286 -26.35 -11.45 14.04
C GLU A 286 -27.57 -11.82 13.18
N THR A 287 -27.73 -11.19 12.01
CA THR A 287 -28.93 -11.35 11.17
C THR A 287 -28.75 -12.28 9.99
N LEU A 288 -27.55 -12.33 9.39
CA LEU A 288 -27.24 -13.09 8.18
C LEU A 288 -26.26 -14.25 8.41
N GLY A 289 -25.56 -14.27 9.55
CA GLY A 289 -24.53 -15.27 9.86
C GLY A 289 -23.18 -14.99 9.20
N GLU A 290 -22.30 -16.00 9.20
CA GLU A 290 -20.96 -15.90 8.62
C GLU A 290 -21.00 -16.06 7.09
N LYS A 291 -20.04 -15.44 6.39
CA LYS A 291 -19.91 -15.49 4.91
C LYS A 291 -21.19 -15.10 4.12
N PRO A 292 -21.97 -14.07 4.50
CA PRO A 292 -23.26 -13.78 3.87
C PRO A 292 -23.17 -13.35 2.41
N PHE A 293 -21.99 -12.90 1.96
CA PHE A 293 -21.74 -12.42 0.60
C PHE A 293 -21.01 -13.44 -0.30
N HIS A 294 -20.88 -14.70 0.13
CA HIS A 294 -20.36 -15.80 -0.70
C HIS A 294 -21.50 -16.41 -1.52
N LEU A 295 -22.05 -15.60 -2.45
CA LEU A 295 -23.33 -15.91 -3.11
C LEU A 295 -23.25 -17.13 -4.03
N ARG A 296 -22.12 -17.31 -4.71
CA ARG A 296 -21.91 -18.34 -5.75
C ARG A 296 -20.58 -19.07 -5.60
N GLY A 297 -20.08 -19.20 -4.37
CA GLY A 297 -18.80 -19.82 -4.04
C GLY A 297 -17.85 -18.83 -3.36
N PRO A 298 -16.87 -18.24 -4.08
CA PRO A 298 -16.03 -17.18 -3.52
C PRO A 298 -16.80 -15.92 -3.09
N LEU A 299 -16.11 -14.99 -2.42
CA LEU A 299 -16.69 -13.74 -1.94
C LEU A 299 -17.12 -12.83 -3.13
N ASN A 300 -18.38 -12.41 -3.16
CA ASN A 300 -18.87 -11.44 -4.14
C ASN A 300 -18.64 -10.00 -3.64
N MET A 301 -17.67 -9.30 -4.24
CA MET A 301 -17.31 -7.93 -3.84
C MET A 301 -18.45 -6.93 -4.03
N SER A 302 -19.21 -7.07 -5.11
CA SER A 302 -20.30 -6.16 -5.44
C SER A 302 -21.45 -6.22 -4.43
N ALA A 303 -21.79 -7.43 -3.98
CA ALA A 303 -22.77 -7.65 -2.91
C ALA A 303 -22.25 -7.12 -1.56
N LEU A 304 -20.99 -7.44 -1.23
CA LEU A 304 -20.33 -6.93 -0.02
C LEU A 304 -20.36 -5.39 0.04
N ASP A 305 -19.85 -4.73 -1.00
CA ASP A 305 -19.73 -3.27 -1.08
C ASP A 305 -21.10 -2.61 -0.88
N SER A 306 -22.09 -3.01 -1.68
CA SER A 306 -23.40 -2.37 -1.70
C SER A 306 -24.19 -2.58 -0.41
N VAL A 307 -24.23 -3.82 0.12
CA VAL A 307 -24.97 -4.13 1.35
C VAL A 307 -24.30 -3.53 2.57
N MET A 308 -22.98 -3.61 2.69
CA MET A 308 -22.26 -3.00 3.82
C MET A 308 -22.41 -1.49 3.81
N CYS A 309 -22.25 -0.82 2.66
CA CYS A 309 -22.42 0.63 2.57
C CYS A 309 -23.81 1.08 3.02
N VAL A 310 -24.87 0.46 2.48
CA VAL A 310 -26.25 0.82 2.82
C VAL A 310 -26.55 0.52 4.30
N THR A 311 -26.02 -0.57 4.84
CA THR A 311 -26.17 -0.90 6.26
C THR A 311 -25.48 0.14 7.15
N ILE A 312 -24.28 0.58 6.79
CA ILE A 312 -23.54 1.63 7.52
C ILE A 312 -24.28 2.97 7.43
N GLU A 313 -24.78 3.35 6.25
CA GLU A 313 -25.58 4.57 6.04
C GLU A 313 -26.85 4.59 6.92
N LYS A 314 -27.50 3.43 7.06
CA LYS A 314 -28.77 3.27 7.80
C LYS A 314 -28.60 2.76 9.23
N ILE A 315 -27.38 2.63 9.77
CA ILE A 315 -27.14 1.92 11.04
C ILE A 315 -27.94 2.47 12.23
N LYS A 316 -28.31 3.76 12.20
CA LYS A 316 -29.10 4.42 13.26
C LYS A 316 -30.61 4.18 13.14
N THR A 317 -31.10 3.77 11.97
CA THR A 317 -32.53 3.67 11.65
C THR A 317 -32.98 2.28 11.22
N ILE A 318 -32.04 1.42 10.80
CA ILE A 318 -32.31 0.06 10.34
C ILE A 318 -32.79 -0.83 11.49
N LYS A 319 -33.83 -1.64 11.23
CA LYS A 319 -34.40 -2.56 12.21
C LYS A 319 -33.81 -3.97 12.01
N PRO A 320 -33.18 -4.59 13.03
CA PRO A 320 -32.54 -5.91 12.88
C PRO A 320 -33.50 -7.02 12.41
N THR A 321 -34.75 -7.00 12.88
CA THR A 321 -35.74 -8.05 12.63
C THR A 321 -36.18 -8.17 11.17
N SER A 322 -35.90 -7.19 10.31
CA SER A 322 -36.26 -7.25 8.88
C SER A 322 -35.10 -7.64 7.96
N ILE A 323 -33.85 -7.57 8.41
CA ILE A 323 -32.67 -7.69 7.52
C ILE A 323 -32.59 -9.07 6.86
N SER A 324 -32.76 -10.16 7.61
CA SER A 324 -32.69 -11.52 7.07
C SER A 324 -33.72 -11.76 5.96
N LYS A 325 -34.96 -11.30 6.17
CA LYS A 325 -36.04 -11.42 5.16
C LYS A 325 -35.80 -10.49 3.97
N SER A 326 -35.42 -9.24 4.20
CA SER A 326 -35.08 -8.28 3.15
C SER A 326 -33.93 -8.77 2.28
N PHE A 327 -32.86 -9.29 2.88
CA PHE A 327 -31.71 -9.84 2.19
C PHE A 327 -32.09 -11.09 1.37
N SER A 328 -32.88 -12.00 1.96
CA SER A 328 -33.39 -13.17 1.23
C SER A 328 -34.24 -12.80 0.01
N SER A 329 -35.00 -11.70 0.07
CA SER A 329 -35.75 -11.18 -1.07
C SER A 329 -34.84 -10.48 -2.09
N LEU A 330 -33.86 -9.69 -1.61
CA LEU A 330 -32.86 -9.04 -2.44
C LEU A 330 -32.08 -10.05 -3.30
N LEU A 331 -31.69 -11.19 -2.73
CA LEU A 331 -30.99 -12.27 -3.46
C LEU A 331 -31.82 -12.87 -4.60
N LYS A 332 -33.14 -12.69 -4.60
CA LYS A 332 -34.06 -13.15 -5.65
C LYS A 332 -34.38 -12.07 -6.69
N ASP A 333 -33.95 -10.83 -6.45
CA ASP A 333 -34.16 -9.73 -7.39
C ASP A 333 -33.21 -9.86 -8.58
N GLU A 334 -33.76 -10.01 -9.78
CA GLU A 334 -32.97 -10.18 -11.01
C GLU A 334 -32.02 -9.00 -11.25
N ARG A 335 -32.41 -7.77 -10.87
CA ARG A 335 -31.56 -6.57 -11.00
C ARG A 335 -30.33 -6.69 -10.11
N PHE A 336 -30.50 -7.18 -8.87
CA PHE A 336 -29.39 -7.41 -7.96
C PHE A 336 -28.49 -8.56 -8.44
N GLN A 337 -29.08 -9.67 -8.92
CA GLN A 337 -28.30 -10.79 -9.46
C GLN A 337 -27.46 -10.36 -10.67
N ASN A 338 -28.02 -9.61 -11.60
CA ASN A 338 -27.32 -9.13 -12.79
C ASN A 338 -26.22 -8.13 -12.41
N SER A 339 -26.55 -7.13 -11.59
CA SER A 339 -25.60 -6.09 -11.16
C SER A 339 -24.52 -6.56 -10.19
N THR A 340 -24.58 -7.80 -9.71
CA THR A 340 -23.52 -8.47 -8.93
C THR A 340 -22.72 -9.50 -9.74
N SER A 341 -23.01 -9.66 -11.04
CA SER A 341 -22.35 -10.66 -11.89
C SER A 341 -21.63 -10.07 -13.10
N TYR A 342 -22.17 -9.00 -13.70
CA TYR A 342 -21.67 -8.44 -14.95
C TYR A 342 -21.37 -6.95 -14.81
N ASN A 343 -20.27 -6.48 -15.43
CA ASN A 343 -19.89 -5.07 -15.48
C ASN A 343 -19.99 -4.38 -14.10
N THR A 344 -19.56 -5.09 -13.07
CA THR A 344 -19.78 -4.81 -11.65
C THR A 344 -19.11 -3.52 -11.17
N THR A 345 -18.07 -3.10 -11.89
CA THR A 345 -17.32 -1.86 -11.73
C THR A 345 -17.79 -0.72 -12.65
N ASP A 346 -18.76 -0.94 -13.53
CA ASP A 346 -19.37 0.16 -14.31
C ASP A 346 -20.20 1.07 -13.40
N ALA A 347 -20.12 2.38 -13.63
CA ALA A 347 -20.78 3.36 -12.78
C ALA A 347 -22.31 3.20 -12.78
N LYS A 348 -22.92 2.87 -13.92
CA LYS A 348 -24.37 2.66 -14.02
C LYS A 348 -24.79 1.38 -13.31
N THR A 349 -24.05 0.28 -13.52
CA THR A 349 -24.31 -1.00 -12.84
C THR A 349 -24.17 -0.86 -11.32
N LEU A 350 -23.13 -0.16 -10.85
CA LEU A 350 -22.92 0.11 -9.43
C LEU A 350 -24.06 0.95 -8.86
N GLN A 351 -24.47 2.02 -9.54
CA GLN A 351 -25.59 2.85 -9.09
C GLN A 351 -26.91 2.08 -9.03
N GLU A 352 -27.20 1.26 -10.05
CA GLU A 352 -28.36 0.37 -10.06
C GLU A 352 -28.33 -0.58 -8.86
N ARG A 353 -27.20 -1.25 -8.62
CA ARG A 353 -27.01 -2.16 -7.47
C ARG A 353 -27.31 -1.47 -6.15
N PHE A 354 -26.74 -0.29 -5.91
CA PHE A 354 -26.96 0.47 -4.69
C PHE A 354 -28.42 0.91 -4.52
N ASN A 355 -29.10 1.31 -5.61
CA ASN A 355 -30.51 1.67 -5.57
C ASN A 355 -31.38 0.47 -5.20
N VAL A 356 -31.16 -0.69 -5.83
CA VAL A 356 -31.88 -1.92 -5.50
C VAL A 356 -31.65 -2.29 -4.03
N VAL A 357 -30.42 -2.27 -3.54
CA VAL A 357 -30.15 -2.57 -2.11
C VAL A 357 -30.90 -1.62 -1.17
N ARG A 358 -30.99 -0.32 -1.49
CA ARG A 358 -31.73 0.68 -0.68
C ARG A 358 -33.25 0.49 -0.69
N GLU A 359 -33.81 -0.20 -1.69
CA GLU A 359 -35.24 -0.57 -1.73
C GLU A 359 -35.55 -1.67 -0.70
N TYR A 360 -34.61 -2.58 -0.43
CA TYR A 360 -34.79 -3.71 0.47
C TYR A 360 -34.33 -3.46 1.92
N LEU A 361 -33.22 -2.75 2.08
CA LEU A 361 -32.62 -2.34 3.36
C LEU A 361 -32.80 -0.84 3.52
#